data_AF-A0A1F8PIW2-F1
#
_entry.id   AF-A0A1F8PIW2-F1
#
_cell.length_a   1.000
_cell.length_b   1.000
_cell.length_c   1.000
_cell.angle_alpha   90.00
_cell.angle_beta   90.00
_cell.angle_gamma   90.00
#
_symmetry.space_group_name_H-M   'P 1'
#
loop_
_entity.id
_entity.type
_entity.pdbx_description
1 polymer ?
#
loop_
_entity_poly.entity_id
_entity_poly.type
_entity_poly.pdbx_seq_one_letter_code
_entity_poly.pdbx_strand_id
1 'polypeptide(L)'
;MEHIKTLLARYSQTAFLFFMGLILIVYLALGILYLQQAPQQKDLQTKIDKLNAILKNPLPSISALNTEIAAIDKALAPMADNITIAMLVSLAEKNGIDITEGSGKLQVPVASHSEAGSYRLVTFRGVHVQGDLDKVMAFIRVLDSDEKLETLESNEPRIVTRVVSRIVTEDVEVLKTGAEAAQSVEWHSIQEAVMTMMKDNNLISSGIPNPVTKPTNYMGDNPNTPDFEGFPDIITTVAGKGYTGNATPKQGYVLYEHDKISTANTTQYSTTNYTQKLTTTYYYTVDNDGKVHAFDSPIKTKEYLASSPTKMELKATLDVGIYFSKPK
;
A
#
# COMPACT_ATOMS: atom_id res chain seq x y z
N MET A 1 26.06 -101.70 -46.20
CA MET A 1 25.29 -100.44 -46.37
C MET A 1 24.17 -100.29 -45.33
N GLU A 2 23.66 -101.36 -44.70
CA GLU A 2 22.65 -101.28 -43.63
C GLU A 2 23.17 -100.68 -42.31
N HIS A 3 24.37 -101.06 -41.85
CA HIS A 3 24.90 -100.58 -40.55
C HIS A 3 25.15 -99.06 -40.47
N ILE A 4 25.36 -98.40 -41.62
CA ILE A 4 25.56 -96.94 -41.68
C ILE A 4 24.24 -96.20 -41.46
N LYS A 5 23.12 -96.76 -41.95
CA LYS A 5 21.79 -96.14 -41.83
C LYS A 5 21.31 -96.11 -40.37
N THR A 6 21.61 -97.14 -39.60
CA THR A 6 21.18 -97.24 -38.19
C THR A 6 21.98 -96.31 -37.26
N LEU A 7 23.26 -96.04 -37.58
CA LEU A 7 24.11 -95.09 -36.85
C LEU A 7 23.70 -93.62 -37.11
N LEU A 8 23.37 -93.28 -38.35
CA LEU A 8 22.89 -91.94 -38.72
C LEU A 8 21.53 -91.59 -38.08
N ALA A 9 20.64 -92.57 -37.92
CA ALA A 9 19.32 -92.37 -37.32
C ALA A 9 19.37 -92.07 -35.80
N ARG A 10 20.40 -92.55 -35.08
CA ARG A 10 20.57 -92.26 -33.65
C ARG A 10 21.20 -90.89 -33.39
N TYR A 11 22.10 -90.43 -34.26
CA TYR A 11 22.71 -89.10 -34.14
C TYR A 11 21.75 -87.95 -34.57
N SER A 12 20.74 -88.25 -35.39
CA SER A 12 19.81 -87.22 -35.88
C SER A 12 18.90 -86.67 -34.78
N GLN A 13 18.50 -87.48 -33.80
CA GLN A 13 17.60 -87.06 -32.71
C GLN A 13 18.28 -86.13 -31.70
N THR A 14 19.54 -86.42 -31.34
CA THR A 14 20.33 -85.58 -30.45
C THR A 14 20.76 -84.28 -31.15
N ALA A 15 21.10 -84.34 -32.44
CA ALA A 15 21.38 -83.15 -33.24
C ALA A 15 20.16 -82.23 -33.35
N PHE A 16 18.97 -82.81 -33.60
CA PHE A 16 17.72 -82.05 -33.69
C PHE A 16 17.38 -81.28 -32.41
N LEU A 17 17.54 -81.92 -31.24
CA LEU A 17 17.33 -81.26 -29.94
C LEU A 17 18.33 -80.12 -29.69
N PHE A 18 19.58 -80.28 -30.12
CA PHE A 18 20.59 -79.23 -30.00
C PHE A 18 20.28 -78.03 -30.90
N PHE A 19 19.86 -78.27 -32.15
CA PHE A 19 19.44 -77.21 -33.08
C PHE A 19 18.18 -76.48 -32.58
N MET A 20 17.19 -77.21 -32.05
CA MET A 20 16.01 -76.58 -31.45
C MET A 20 16.35 -75.73 -30.23
N GLY A 21 17.24 -76.21 -29.36
CA GLY A 21 17.72 -75.44 -28.21
C GLY A 21 18.43 -74.15 -28.63
N LEU A 22 19.28 -74.21 -29.67
CA LEU A 22 20.00 -73.04 -30.18
C LEU A 22 19.04 -72.01 -30.81
N ILE A 23 18.04 -72.45 -31.59
CA ILE A 23 17.02 -71.57 -32.16
C ILE A 23 16.21 -70.88 -31.05
N LEU A 24 15.88 -71.61 -29.98
CA LEU A 24 15.10 -71.05 -28.87
C LEU A 24 15.89 -69.96 -28.10
N ILE A 25 17.19 -70.16 -27.91
CA ILE A 25 18.09 -69.16 -27.30
C ILE A 25 18.18 -67.90 -28.19
N VAL A 26 18.28 -68.07 -29.51
CA VAL A 26 18.31 -66.94 -30.46
C VAL A 26 17.00 -66.15 -30.41
N TYR A 27 15.84 -66.82 -30.35
CA TYR A 27 14.54 -66.17 -30.22
C TYR A 27 14.38 -65.42 -28.89
N LEU A 28 14.86 -66.00 -27.77
CA LEU A 28 14.87 -65.34 -26.48
C LEU A 28 15.78 -64.11 -26.47
N ALA A 29 16.97 -64.19 -27.07
CA ALA A 29 17.89 -63.07 -27.19
C ALA A 29 17.30 -61.93 -28.04
N LEU A 30 16.65 -62.27 -29.17
CA LEU A 30 15.93 -61.30 -30.00
C LEU A 30 14.75 -60.65 -29.26
N GLY A 31 14.02 -61.42 -28.45
CA GLY A 31 12.93 -60.90 -27.61
C GLY A 31 13.41 -59.91 -26.55
N ILE A 32 14.55 -60.20 -25.89
CA ILE A 32 15.17 -59.28 -24.92
C ILE A 32 15.68 -58.01 -25.63
N LEU A 33 16.28 -58.14 -26.82
CA LEU A 33 16.72 -57.00 -27.62
C LEU A 33 15.53 -56.09 -28.00
N TYR A 34 14.39 -56.70 -28.37
CA TYR A 34 13.16 -55.97 -28.70
C TYR A 34 12.58 -55.23 -27.49
N LEU A 35 12.61 -55.86 -26.31
CA LEU A 35 12.21 -55.24 -25.04
C LEU A 35 13.14 -54.08 -24.62
N GLN A 36 14.44 -54.16 -24.93
CA GLN A 36 15.40 -53.06 -24.69
C GLN A 36 15.22 -51.87 -25.64
N GLN A 37 14.62 -52.06 -26.82
CA GLN A 37 14.36 -50.98 -27.79
C GLN A 37 13.06 -50.21 -27.53
N ALA A 38 12.08 -50.81 -26.85
CA ALA A 38 10.79 -50.16 -26.54
C ALA A 38 10.91 -48.84 -25.73
N PRO A 39 11.79 -48.71 -24.71
CA PRO A 39 12.00 -47.45 -24.00
C PRO A 39 12.57 -46.35 -24.89
N GLN A 40 13.49 -46.70 -25.80
CA GLN A 40 14.10 -45.75 -26.74
C GLN A 40 13.06 -45.25 -27.75
N GLN A 41 12.19 -46.13 -28.25
CA GLN A 41 11.09 -45.74 -29.13
C GLN A 41 10.09 -44.81 -28.43
N LYS A 42 9.80 -45.05 -27.15
CA LYS A 42 8.90 -44.19 -26.36
C LYS A 42 9.50 -42.80 -26.08
N ASP A 43 10.81 -42.72 -25.81
CA ASP A 43 11.52 -41.44 -25.66
C ASP A 43 11.55 -40.65 -26.98
N LEU A 44 11.82 -41.33 -28.10
CA LEU A 44 11.75 -40.73 -29.44
C LEU A 44 10.34 -40.23 -29.76
N GLN A 45 9.30 -41.01 -29.49
CA GLN A 45 7.92 -40.59 -29.70
C GLN A 45 7.55 -39.39 -28.83
N THR A 46 7.99 -39.37 -27.56
CA THR A 46 7.77 -38.24 -26.66
C THR A 46 8.48 -36.98 -27.17
N LYS A 47 9.70 -37.11 -27.69
CA LYS A 47 10.44 -36.00 -28.32
C LYS A 47 9.74 -35.51 -29.59
N ILE A 48 9.26 -36.41 -30.43
CA ILE A 48 8.48 -36.09 -31.64
C ILE A 48 7.18 -35.37 -31.26
N ASP A 49 6.46 -35.83 -30.24
CA ASP A 49 5.22 -35.21 -29.78
C ASP A 49 5.46 -33.81 -29.20
N LYS A 50 6.55 -33.61 -28.44
CA LYS A 50 6.98 -32.29 -27.96
C LYS A 50 7.39 -31.36 -29.11
N LEU A 51 8.13 -31.86 -30.11
CA LEU A 51 8.52 -31.06 -31.27
C LEU A 51 7.29 -30.68 -32.10
N ASN A 52 6.37 -31.62 -32.32
CA ASN A 52 5.11 -31.40 -33.00
C ASN A 52 4.20 -30.42 -32.26
N ALA A 53 4.23 -30.40 -30.92
CA ALA A 53 3.51 -29.40 -30.14
C ALA A 53 4.08 -27.99 -30.34
N ILE A 54 5.41 -27.84 -30.42
CA ILE A 54 6.08 -26.57 -30.72
C ILE A 54 5.82 -26.13 -32.16
N LEU A 55 5.88 -27.05 -33.13
CA LEU A 55 5.58 -26.80 -34.55
C LEU A 55 4.10 -26.53 -34.84
N LYS A 56 3.18 -27.00 -33.99
CA LYS A 56 1.74 -26.75 -34.09
C LYS A 56 1.32 -25.40 -33.55
N ASN A 57 2.17 -24.70 -32.79
CA ASN A 57 1.93 -23.29 -32.51
C ASN A 57 2.21 -22.53 -33.82
N PRO A 58 1.17 -21.99 -34.50
CA PRO A 58 1.41 -21.26 -35.74
C PRO A 58 2.33 -20.09 -35.42
N LEU A 59 3.42 -19.96 -36.18
CA LEU A 59 4.21 -18.73 -36.16
C LEU A 59 3.23 -17.57 -36.40
N PRO A 60 3.25 -16.51 -35.57
CA PRO A 60 2.39 -15.37 -35.79
C PRO A 60 2.58 -14.90 -37.23
N SER A 61 1.47 -14.67 -37.93
CA SER A 61 1.53 -14.30 -39.35
C SER A 61 2.36 -13.03 -39.51
N ILE A 62 3.01 -12.85 -40.66
CA ILE A 62 3.75 -11.61 -40.95
C ILE A 62 2.85 -10.38 -40.77
N SER A 63 1.55 -10.51 -41.06
CA SER A 63 0.56 -9.46 -40.78
C SER A 63 0.41 -9.20 -39.28
N ALA A 64 0.31 -10.23 -38.44
CA ALA A 64 0.21 -10.08 -36.99
C ALA A 64 1.48 -9.47 -36.39
N LEU A 65 2.66 -9.94 -36.82
CA LEU A 65 3.95 -9.34 -36.42
C LEU A 65 4.06 -7.89 -36.87
N ASN A 66 3.67 -7.55 -38.10
CA ASN A 66 3.68 -6.17 -38.59
C ASN A 66 2.68 -5.30 -37.84
N THR A 67 1.53 -5.82 -37.42
CA THR A 67 0.57 -5.10 -36.56
C THR A 67 1.17 -4.86 -35.17
N GLU A 68 1.83 -5.84 -34.58
CA GLU A 68 2.53 -5.67 -33.30
C GLU A 68 3.69 -4.67 -33.40
N ILE A 69 4.51 -4.75 -34.45
CA ILE A 69 5.58 -3.80 -34.74
C ILE A 69 5.03 -2.40 -34.96
N ALA A 70 3.96 -2.25 -35.75
CA ALA A 70 3.32 -0.94 -35.97
C ALA A 70 2.73 -0.37 -34.67
N ALA A 71 2.19 -1.21 -33.79
CA ALA A 71 1.71 -0.79 -32.47
C ALA A 71 2.87 -0.34 -31.57
N ILE A 72 4.01 -1.03 -31.60
CA ILE A 72 5.24 -0.66 -30.88
C ILE A 72 5.82 0.64 -31.42
N ASP A 73 5.94 0.79 -32.74
CA ASP A 73 6.42 2.01 -33.40
C ASP A 73 5.52 3.21 -33.10
N LYS A 74 4.20 3.00 -33.07
CA LYS A 74 3.23 4.04 -32.68
C LYS A 74 3.39 4.42 -31.21
N ALA A 75 3.55 3.45 -30.31
CA ALA A 75 3.76 3.69 -28.88
C ALA A 75 5.07 4.44 -28.60
N LEU A 76 6.11 4.11 -29.36
CA LEU A 76 7.42 4.71 -29.20
C LEU A 76 7.58 6.01 -29.99
N ALA A 77 6.66 6.45 -30.84
CA ALA A 77 6.89 7.66 -31.63
C ALA A 77 7.34 8.86 -30.76
N PRO A 78 8.27 9.72 -31.24
CA PRO A 78 8.80 10.82 -30.43
C PRO A 78 7.66 11.68 -29.87
N MET A 79 7.83 12.12 -28.62
CA MET A 79 6.94 13.06 -27.95
C MET A 79 7.67 14.37 -27.68
N ALA A 80 6.92 15.47 -27.68
CA ALA A 80 7.45 16.77 -27.27
C ALA A 80 7.69 16.81 -25.75
N ASP A 81 8.72 17.54 -25.32
CA ASP A 81 9.11 17.61 -23.91
C ASP A 81 7.99 18.18 -23.03
N ASN A 82 7.23 19.16 -23.53
CA ASN A 82 6.09 19.74 -22.81
C ASN A 82 4.98 18.72 -22.54
N ILE A 83 4.74 17.79 -23.47
CA ILE A 83 3.73 16.72 -23.29
C ILE A 83 4.25 15.70 -22.28
N THR A 84 5.54 15.39 -22.32
CA THR A 84 6.19 14.47 -21.37
C THR A 84 6.19 15.04 -19.95
N ILE A 85 6.44 16.34 -19.80
CA ILE A 85 6.31 17.05 -18.52
C ILE A 85 4.85 17.05 -18.04
N ALA A 86 3.90 17.37 -18.92
CA ALA A 86 2.48 17.35 -18.58
C ALA A 86 2.03 15.98 -18.09
N MET A 87 2.52 14.89 -18.71
CA MET A 87 2.29 13.53 -18.25
C MET A 87 2.80 13.32 -16.81
N LEU A 88 4.03 13.71 -16.50
CA LEU A 88 4.59 13.59 -15.14
C LEU A 88 3.78 14.40 -14.12
N VAL A 89 3.34 15.61 -14.48
CA VAL A 89 2.50 16.47 -13.65
C VAL A 89 1.13 15.83 -13.40
N SER A 90 0.45 15.34 -14.44
CA SER A 90 -0.84 14.66 -14.31
C SER A 90 -0.75 13.38 -13.47
N LEU A 91 0.36 12.65 -13.56
CA LEU A 91 0.59 11.48 -12.70
C LEU A 91 0.78 11.88 -11.24
N ALA A 92 1.54 12.94 -10.97
CA ALA A 92 1.73 13.44 -9.62
C ALA A 92 0.39 13.89 -9.01
N GLU A 93 -0.39 14.68 -9.75
CA GLU A 93 -1.72 15.15 -9.34
C GLU A 93 -2.67 13.98 -9.06
N LYS A 94 -2.74 12.99 -9.96
CA LYS A 94 -3.57 11.78 -9.78
C LYS A 94 -3.19 10.98 -8.53
N ASN A 95 -1.93 11.02 -8.12
CA ASN A 95 -1.44 10.38 -6.90
C ASN A 95 -1.51 11.30 -5.66
N GLY A 96 -2.15 12.46 -5.77
CA GLY A 96 -2.41 13.36 -4.66
C GLY A 96 -1.26 14.28 -4.28
N ILE A 97 -0.25 14.42 -5.16
CA ILE A 97 0.80 15.43 -4.98
C ILE A 97 0.21 16.80 -5.29
N ASP A 98 0.50 17.77 -4.42
CA ASP A 98 0.10 19.16 -4.64
C ASP A 98 0.92 19.76 -5.79
N ILE A 99 0.24 20.11 -6.88
CA ILE A 99 0.85 20.74 -8.07
C ILE A 99 0.53 22.23 -8.16
N THR A 100 -0.06 22.82 -7.11
CA THR A 100 -0.43 24.24 -7.10
C THR A 100 0.80 25.11 -7.33
N GLU A 101 0.64 26.16 -8.13
CA GLU A 101 1.72 27.11 -8.40
C GLU A 101 2.28 27.69 -7.08
N GLY A 102 3.59 27.60 -6.89
CA GLY A 102 4.27 28.06 -5.67
C GLY A 102 4.29 27.07 -4.50
N SER A 103 3.62 25.91 -4.58
CA SER A 103 3.71 24.87 -3.55
C SER A 103 5.14 24.32 -3.39
N GLY A 104 5.89 24.29 -4.50
CA GLY A 104 7.23 23.70 -4.60
C GLY A 104 7.27 22.19 -4.42
N LYS A 105 6.10 21.53 -4.24
CA LYS A 105 5.98 20.10 -3.91
C LYS A 105 6.24 19.18 -5.10
N LEU A 106 6.10 19.69 -6.32
CA LEU A 106 6.56 19.04 -7.53
C LEU A 106 7.43 20.00 -8.33
N GLN A 107 8.64 19.58 -8.68
CA GLN A 107 9.48 20.29 -9.64
C GLN A 107 10.03 19.29 -10.65
N VAL A 108 9.74 19.53 -11.93
CA VAL A 108 10.24 18.73 -13.04
C VAL A 108 11.32 19.54 -13.76
N PRO A 109 12.60 19.15 -13.67
CA PRO A 109 13.69 19.84 -14.35
C PRO A 109 13.60 19.76 -15.87
N VAL A 110 14.46 20.51 -16.55
CA VAL A 110 14.56 20.46 -18.02
C VAL A 110 14.95 19.06 -18.49
N ALA A 111 14.30 18.60 -19.56
CA ALA A 111 14.59 17.32 -20.18
C ALA A 111 16.02 17.29 -20.77
N SER A 112 16.69 16.17 -20.61
CA SER A 112 17.93 15.83 -21.31
C SER A 112 17.68 14.66 -22.24
N HIS A 113 18.39 14.62 -23.36
CA HIS A 113 18.17 13.62 -24.39
C HIS A 113 19.44 12.83 -24.67
N SER A 114 19.28 11.52 -24.82
CA SER A 114 20.32 10.65 -25.35
C SER A 114 19.72 9.73 -26.40
N GLU A 115 20.53 9.38 -27.41
CA GLU A 115 20.12 8.51 -28.50
C GLU A 115 20.94 7.23 -28.45
N ALA A 116 20.27 6.09 -28.58
CA ALA A 116 20.90 4.78 -28.64
C ALA A 116 20.17 3.93 -29.70
N GLY A 117 20.83 3.66 -30.83
CA GLY A 117 20.24 2.93 -31.95
C GLY A 117 18.98 3.62 -32.49
N SER A 118 17.87 2.88 -32.52
CA SER A 118 16.55 3.35 -32.96
C SER A 118 15.75 4.09 -31.88
N TYR A 119 16.32 4.29 -30.69
CA TYR A 119 15.63 4.84 -29.52
C TYR A 119 16.21 6.20 -29.09
N ARG A 120 15.33 7.06 -28.57
CA ARG A 120 15.64 8.30 -27.85
C ARG A 120 15.18 8.13 -26.40
N LEU A 121 16.10 8.31 -25.47
CA LEU A 121 15.81 8.37 -24.04
C LEU A 121 15.70 9.83 -23.62
N VAL A 122 14.51 10.22 -23.15
CA VAL A 122 14.26 11.51 -22.48
C VAL A 122 14.47 11.29 -20.99
N THR A 123 15.41 12.02 -20.39
CA THR A 123 15.75 11.90 -18.97
C THR A 123 15.51 13.21 -18.23
N PHE A 124 14.79 13.13 -17.12
CA PHE A 124 14.58 14.20 -16.17
C PHE A 124 15.40 13.89 -14.92
N ARG A 125 16.51 14.60 -14.73
CA ARG A 125 17.39 14.40 -13.57
C ARG A 125 17.01 15.35 -12.45
N GLY A 126 16.78 14.80 -11.27
CA GLY A 126 16.42 15.59 -10.09
C GLY A 126 14.96 16.02 -10.05
N VAL A 127 14.03 15.20 -10.54
CA VAL A 127 12.59 15.40 -10.34
C VAL A 127 12.33 15.40 -8.84
N HIS A 128 11.85 16.53 -8.33
CA HIS A 128 11.57 16.72 -6.92
C HIS A 128 10.09 16.48 -6.67
N VAL A 129 9.78 15.64 -5.69
CA VAL A 129 8.42 15.41 -5.21
C VAL A 129 8.40 15.43 -3.68
N GLN A 130 7.41 16.09 -3.08
CA GLN A 130 7.22 16.15 -1.65
C GLN A 130 5.74 15.99 -1.29
N GLY A 131 5.45 15.22 -0.24
CA GLY A 131 4.10 15.07 0.29
C GLY A 131 4.00 13.98 1.33
N ASP A 132 2.77 13.57 1.66
CA ASP A 132 2.56 12.45 2.59
C ASP A 132 3.22 11.16 2.03
N LEU A 133 3.81 10.35 2.91
CA LEU A 133 4.55 9.13 2.56
C LEU A 133 3.81 8.26 1.54
N ASP A 134 2.55 7.94 1.81
CA ASP A 134 1.75 7.05 0.97
C ASP A 134 1.57 7.60 -0.45
N LYS A 135 1.39 8.92 -0.58
CA LYS A 135 1.18 9.60 -1.87
C LYS A 135 2.47 9.64 -2.69
N VAL A 136 3.59 9.98 -2.06
CA VAL A 136 4.90 10.00 -2.71
C VAL A 136 5.30 8.60 -3.16
N MET A 137 5.09 7.58 -2.30
CA MET A 137 5.36 6.19 -2.66
C MET A 137 4.42 5.68 -3.75
N ALA A 138 3.14 6.08 -3.76
CA ALA A 138 2.22 5.75 -4.85
C ALA A 138 2.70 6.34 -6.19
N PHE A 139 3.12 7.61 -6.19
CA PHE A 139 3.68 8.25 -7.38
C PHE A 139 4.94 7.54 -7.89
N ILE A 140 5.90 7.23 -7.01
CA ILE A 140 7.12 6.48 -7.37
C ILE A 140 6.78 5.11 -7.94
N ARG A 141 5.86 4.37 -7.31
CA ARG A 141 5.41 3.06 -7.82
C ARG A 141 4.78 3.16 -9.18
N VAL A 142 3.96 4.18 -9.43
CA VAL A 142 3.40 4.40 -10.76
C VAL A 142 4.52 4.65 -11.75
N LEU A 143 5.54 5.45 -11.43
CA LEU A 143 6.68 5.71 -12.31
C LEU A 143 7.57 4.49 -12.57
N ASP A 144 7.69 3.58 -11.62
CA ASP A 144 8.54 2.38 -11.70
C ASP A 144 7.76 1.10 -12.05
N SER A 145 6.49 1.24 -12.46
CA SER A 145 5.61 0.13 -12.81
C SER A 145 5.76 -0.27 -14.28
N ASP A 146 5.75 -1.58 -14.52
CA ASP A 146 5.64 -2.20 -15.85
C ASP A 146 4.26 -2.00 -16.51
N GLU A 147 3.30 -1.42 -15.78
CA GLU A 147 1.97 -1.13 -16.31
C GLU A 147 2.05 -0.11 -17.45
N LYS A 148 1.37 -0.41 -18.55
CA LYS A 148 1.27 0.47 -19.71
C LYS A 148 0.60 1.78 -19.30
N LEU A 149 1.36 2.88 -19.33
CA LEU A 149 0.76 4.21 -19.15
C LEU A 149 0.21 4.67 -20.49
N GLU A 150 -1.09 4.93 -20.55
CA GLU A 150 -1.68 5.65 -21.66
C GLU A 150 -1.59 7.15 -21.40
N THR A 151 -0.84 7.86 -22.22
CA THR A 151 -0.86 9.32 -22.28
C THR A 151 -1.61 9.78 -23.52
N LEU A 152 -2.25 10.95 -23.46
CA LEU A 152 -2.92 11.55 -24.60
C LEU A 152 -1.97 12.53 -25.29
N GLU A 153 -1.63 12.25 -26.54
CA GLU A 153 -1.01 13.21 -27.44
C GLU A 153 -1.95 13.44 -28.61
N SER A 154 -2.42 14.68 -28.79
CA SER A 154 -3.40 15.02 -29.83
C SER A 154 -4.67 14.14 -29.80
N ASN A 155 -5.15 13.80 -28.60
CA ASN A 155 -6.31 12.91 -28.35
C ASN A 155 -6.14 11.44 -28.78
N GLU A 156 -4.91 10.99 -29.07
CA GLU A 156 -4.62 9.58 -29.30
C GLU A 156 -3.90 8.96 -28.08
N PRO A 157 -4.35 7.78 -27.58
CA PRO A 157 -3.66 7.09 -26.50
C PRO A 157 -2.32 6.55 -26.97
N ARG A 158 -1.25 6.84 -26.23
CA ARG A 158 0.11 6.35 -26.45
C ARG A 158 0.63 5.61 -25.22
N ILE A 159 1.22 4.44 -25.44
CA ILE A 159 1.85 3.63 -24.40
C ILE A 159 3.28 4.12 -24.16
N VAL A 160 3.59 4.54 -22.94
CA VAL A 160 4.91 5.07 -22.60
C VAL A 160 5.67 4.10 -21.69
N THR A 161 6.94 3.83 -22.05
CA THR A 161 7.87 3.04 -21.21
C THR A 161 8.71 3.99 -20.37
N ARG A 162 8.74 3.73 -19.05
CA ARG A 162 9.33 4.59 -18.03
C ARG A 162 10.21 3.78 -17.09
N VAL A 163 11.27 4.41 -16.59
CA VAL A 163 12.21 3.80 -15.65
C VAL A 163 12.63 4.84 -14.62
N VAL A 164 12.62 4.46 -13.35
CA VAL A 164 13.23 5.25 -12.29
C VAL A 164 14.65 4.74 -12.05
N SER A 165 15.65 5.57 -12.35
CA SER A 165 17.06 5.16 -12.29
C SER A 165 17.75 5.53 -10.97
N ARG A 166 17.20 6.50 -10.23
CA ARG A 166 17.70 6.92 -8.93
C ARG A 166 16.55 7.44 -8.07
N ILE A 167 16.60 7.11 -6.78
CA ILE A 167 15.69 7.61 -5.75
C ILE A 167 16.53 8.04 -4.55
N VAL A 168 16.38 9.28 -4.10
CA VAL A 168 16.95 9.78 -2.85
C VAL A 168 15.81 10.36 -2.01
N THR A 169 15.63 9.87 -0.79
CA THR A 169 14.55 10.26 0.11
C THR A 169 15.06 10.96 1.36
N GLU A 170 14.28 11.92 1.86
CA GLU A 170 14.52 12.68 3.08
C GLU A 170 13.18 12.94 3.76
N ASP A 171 13.12 12.79 5.09
CA ASP A 171 11.94 13.19 5.86
C ASP A 171 12.06 14.68 6.21
N VAL A 172 11.00 15.44 5.95
CA VAL A 172 10.98 16.89 6.16
C VAL A 172 9.82 17.25 7.07
N GLU A 173 10.11 17.99 8.13
CA GLU A 173 9.09 18.55 9.02
C GLU A 173 8.45 19.79 8.36
N VAL A 174 7.12 19.79 8.28
CA VAL A 174 6.35 20.91 7.74
C VAL A 174 5.24 21.31 8.70
N LEU A 175 4.87 22.59 8.68
CA LEU A 175 3.73 23.07 9.43
C LEU A 175 2.44 22.48 8.85
N LYS A 176 1.56 22.02 9.74
CA LYS A 176 0.19 21.70 9.35
C LYS A 176 -0.51 22.98 8.92
N THR A 177 -1.43 22.87 7.96
CA THR A 177 -2.21 24.00 7.44
C THR A 177 -3.69 23.64 7.37
N GLY A 178 -4.56 24.65 7.20
CA GLY A 178 -6.00 24.45 7.04
C GLY A 178 -6.65 23.72 8.22
N ALA A 179 -7.47 22.71 7.91
CA ALA A 179 -8.23 21.95 8.90
C ALA A 179 -7.33 21.20 9.89
N GLU A 180 -6.21 20.62 9.43
CA GLU A 180 -5.25 19.91 10.30
C GLU A 180 -4.62 20.84 11.34
N ALA A 181 -4.30 22.08 10.95
CA ALA A 181 -3.79 23.08 11.88
C ALA A 181 -4.84 23.49 12.91
N ALA A 182 -6.08 23.76 12.46
CA ALA A 182 -7.19 24.12 13.33
C ALA A 182 -7.49 23.00 14.35
N GLN A 183 -7.44 21.74 13.90
CA GLN A 183 -7.56 20.57 14.77
C GLN A 183 -6.45 20.52 15.81
N SER A 184 -5.19 20.70 15.40
CA SER A 184 -4.05 20.69 16.32
C SER A 184 -4.21 21.76 17.41
N VAL A 185 -4.68 22.95 17.07
CA VAL A 185 -4.93 24.02 18.04
C VAL A 185 -6.07 23.66 19.00
N GLU A 186 -7.19 23.15 18.49
CA GLU A 186 -8.32 22.74 19.33
C GLU A 186 -7.89 21.62 20.29
N TRP A 187 -7.19 20.59 19.81
CA TRP A 187 -6.68 19.50 20.65
C TRP A 187 -5.75 20.00 21.75
N HIS A 188 -4.80 20.91 21.46
CA HIS A 188 -3.93 21.46 22.49
C HIS A 188 -4.73 22.19 23.57
N SER A 189 -5.72 22.99 23.16
CA SER A 189 -6.60 23.69 24.11
C SER A 189 -7.38 22.71 24.99
N ILE A 190 -7.88 21.60 24.43
CA ILE A 190 -8.58 20.57 25.20
C ILE A 190 -7.64 19.80 26.13
N GLN A 191 -6.44 19.43 25.65
CA GLN A 191 -5.42 18.76 26.46
C GLN A 191 -5.01 19.62 27.66
N GLU A 192 -4.79 20.92 27.46
CA GLU A 192 -4.48 21.85 28.55
C GLU A 192 -5.66 22.02 29.52
N ALA A 193 -6.88 22.08 29.00
CA ALA A 193 -8.10 22.17 29.82
C ALA A 193 -8.27 20.93 30.71
N VAL A 194 -8.04 19.72 30.18
CA VAL A 194 -8.05 18.47 30.96
C VAL A 194 -7.00 18.50 32.06
N MET A 195 -5.76 18.85 31.73
CA MET A 195 -4.68 18.88 32.73
C MET A 195 -4.94 19.92 33.83
N THR A 196 -5.48 21.09 33.47
CA THR A 196 -5.83 22.14 34.42
C THR A 196 -6.97 21.69 35.34
N MET A 197 -8.02 21.10 34.77
CA MET A 197 -9.13 20.54 35.54
C MET A 197 -8.63 19.46 36.51
N MET A 198 -7.79 18.53 36.03
CA MET A 198 -7.24 17.47 36.88
C MET A 198 -6.41 18.04 38.02
N LYS A 199 -5.56 19.04 37.75
CA LYS A 199 -4.78 19.72 38.77
C LYS A 199 -5.67 20.37 39.82
N ASP A 200 -6.69 21.10 39.39
CA ASP A 200 -7.61 21.82 40.26
C ASP A 200 -8.46 20.91 41.15
N ASN A 201 -8.69 19.67 40.70
CA ASN A 201 -9.48 18.65 41.40
C ASN A 201 -8.60 17.56 42.05
N ASN A 202 -7.29 17.78 42.14
CA ASN A 202 -6.32 16.83 42.72
C ASN A 202 -6.32 15.44 42.06
N LEU A 203 -6.64 15.37 40.77
CA LEU A 203 -6.71 14.13 39.99
C LEU A 203 -5.40 13.75 39.31
N ILE A 204 -4.35 14.57 39.38
CA ILE A 204 -3.06 14.31 38.70
C ILE A 204 -2.43 12.97 39.15
N SER A 205 -2.60 12.60 40.42
CA SER A 205 -2.04 11.35 40.97
C SER A 205 -3.02 10.18 40.97
N SER A 206 -4.32 10.45 41.10
CA SER A 206 -5.37 9.41 41.14
C SER A 206 -5.94 9.06 39.76
N GLY A 207 -5.70 9.91 38.77
CA GLY A 207 -6.34 9.86 37.47
C GLY A 207 -7.80 10.31 37.48
N ILE A 208 -8.36 10.42 36.27
CA ILE A 208 -9.77 10.70 36.00
C ILE A 208 -10.59 9.44 36.33
N PRO A 209 -11.54 9.47 37.28
CA PRO A 209 -12.20 8.24 37.76
C PRO A 209 -12.99 7.48 36.68
N ASN A 210 -13.74 8.21 35.86
CA ASN A 210 -14.55 7.63 34.78
C ASN A 210 -14.21 8.31 33.46
N PRO A 211 -13.06 7.99 32.85
CA PRO A 211 -12.61 8.64 31.64
C PRO A 211 -13.56 8.32 30.48
N VAL A 212 -13.92 9.34 29.70
CA VAL A 212 -14.75 9.17 28.50
C VAL A 212 -13.99 8.38 27.44
N THR A 213 -14.43 7.14 27.22
CA THR A 213 -13.83 6.20 26.26
C THR A 213 -14.52 6.20 24.89
N LYS A 214 -15.72 6.78 24.78
CA LYS A 214 -16.44 6.97 23.51
C LYS A 214 -16.24 8.40 23.02
N PRO A 215 -15.80 8.64 21.77
CA PRO A 215 -15.55 9.99 21.28
C PRO A 215 -16.77 10.89 21.41
N THR A 216 -16.59 12.06 22.03
CA THR A 216 -17.61 13.08 22.21
C THR A 216 -17.06 14.45 21.88
N ASN A 217 -17.91 15.35 21.40
CA ASN A 217 -17.58 16.76 21.22
C ASN A 217 -18.26 17.65 22.27
N TYR A 218 -18.96 17.06 23.24
CA TYR A 218 -19.56 17.79 24.37
C TYR A 218 -18.55 17.91 25.50
N MET A 219 -18.26 19.16 25.88
CA MET A 219 -17.30 19.52 26.92
C MET A 219 -17.97 19.79 28.28
N GLY A 220 -19.30 19.79 28.31
CA GLY A 220 -20.12 19.95 29.50
C GLY A 220 -21.51 19.35 29.28
N ASP A 221 -22.31 19.37 30.33
CA ASP A 221 -23.69 18.88 30.30
C ASP A 221 -24.60 19.94 29.66
N ASN A 222 -25.32 19.56 28.60
CA ASN A 222 -26.20 20.48 27.88
C ASN A 222 -27.60 20.46 28.50
N PRO A 223 -28.12 21.59 29.02
CA PRO A 223 -29.41 21.60 29.71
C PRO A 223 -30.62 21.34 28.79
N ASN A 224 -30.42 21.28 27.47
CA ASN A 224 -31.48 21.07 26.48
C ASN A 224 -31.54 19.63 25.95
N THR A 225 -30.62 18.76 26.37
CA THR A 225 -30.62 17.33 26.01
C THR A 225 -31.07 16.49 27.20
N PRO A 226 -31.79 15.39 26.95
CA PRO A 226 -32.20 14.47 28.02
C PRO A 226 -31.06 13.55 28.48
N ASP A 227 -30.00 13.44 27.68
CA ASP A 227 -28.84 12.59 27.96
C ASP A 227 -27.81 13.39 28.79
N PHE A 228 -27.20 12.74 29.78
CA PHE A 228 -26.12 13.35 30.54
C PHE A 228 -24.83 13.29 29.72
N GLU A 229 -24.28 14.45 29.34
CA GLU A 229 -23.08 14.52 28.50
C GLU A 229 -21.96 15.34 29.15
N GLY A 230 -20.80 15.34 28.48
CA GLY A 230 -19.63 16.07 28.91
C GLY A 230 -18.35 15.27 28.82
N PHE A 231 -17.27 15.94 29.14
CA PHE A 231 -15.91 15.43 29.02
C PHE A 231 -15.02 16.15 30.03
N PRO A 232 -14.03 15.50 30.66
CA PRO A 232 -13.63 14.10 30.50
C PRO A 232 -14.33 13.05 31.39
N ASP A 233 -15.14 13.46 32.38
CA ASP A 233 -15.87 12.55 33.27
C ASP A 233 -17.27 13.08 33.54
N ILE A 234 -18.27 12.24 33.32
CA ILE A 234 -19.70 12.56 33.49
C ILE A 234 -20.38 11.68 34.54
N ILE A 235 -19.65 10.78 35.19
CA ILE A 235 -20.24 9.76 36.07
C ILE A 235 -19.91 10.04 37.53
N THR A 236 -18.77 10.67 37.81
CA THR A 236 -18.35 10.88 39.20
C THR A 236 -19.41 11.65 39.99
N THR A 237 -19.93 11.02 41.04
CA THR A 237 -21.00 11.61 41.85
C THR A 237 -20.48 12.81 42.64
N VAL A 238 -21.40 13.70 43.00
CA VAL A 238 -21.13 14.86 43.86
C VAL A 238 -20.44 14.46 45.18
N ALA A 239 -20.89 13.38 45.81
CA ALA A 239 -20.27 12.83 47.02
C ALA A 239 -18.87 12.27 46.73
N GLY A 240 -18.68 11.64 45.56
CA GLY A 240 -17.36 11.20 45.08
C GLY A 240 -16.36 12.35 44.89
N LYS A 241 -16.85 13.55 44.57
CA LYS A 241 -16.04 14.79 44.54
C LYS A 241 -15.76 15.38 45.92
N GLY A 242 -16.29 14.79 46.99
CA GLY A 242 -16.10 15.22 48.37
C GLY A 242 -17.06 16.32 48.85
N TYR A 243 -18.13 16.61 48.12
CA TYR A 243 -19.13 17.58 48.58
C TYR A 243 -20.00 17.00 49.70
N THR A 244 -20.21 17.77 50.76
CA THR A 244 -20.97 17.35 51.96
C THR A 244 -22.10 18.31 52.34
N GLY A 245 -22.33 19.36 51.54
CA GLY A 245 -23.41 20.32 51.78
C GLY A 245 -24.78 19.83 51.31
N ASN A 246 -25.79 20.67 51.50
CA ASN A 246 -27.19 20.37 51.15
C ASN A 246 -27.62 20.92 49.78
N ALA A 247 -26.70 21.55 49.02
CA ALA A 247 -26.99 22.00 47.66
C ALA A 247 -26.81 20.86 46.64
N THR A 248 -27.06 21.16 45.37
CA THR A 248 -27.09 20.18 44.28
C THR A 248 -26.11 20.56 43.15
N PRO A 249 -24.79 20.53 43.38
CA PRO A 249 -23.82 20.75 42.30
C PRO A 249 -23.93 19.64 41.23
N LYS A 250 -23.47 19.94 40.02
CA LYS A 250 -23.45 18.97 38.91
C LYS A 250 -22.54 17.77 39.22
N GLN A 251 -22.85 16.61 38.64
CA GLN A 251 -21.97 15.44 38.65
C GLN A 251 -20.79 15.64 37.68
N GLY A 252 -19.82 14.73 37.75
CA GLY A 252 -18.68 14.66 36.85
C GLY A 252 -17.63 15.75 37.05
N TYR A 253 -16.57 15.61 36.27
CA TYR A 253 -15.49 16.56 36.10
C TYR A 253 -15.46 16.99 34.63
N VAL A 254 -16.39 17.88 34.27
CA VAL A 254 -16.52 18.40 32.90
C VAL A 254 -15.62 19.63 32.66
N LEU A 255 -15.36 19.99 31.41
CA LEU A 255 -14.53 21.16 31.06
C LEU A 255 -15.32 22.47 30.92
N TYR A 256 -16.60 22.40 30.57
CA TYR A 256 -17.50 23.55 30.44
C TYR A 256 -18.57 23.51 31.53
N GLU A 257 -18.75 24.63 32.21
CA GLU A 257 -19.63 24.82 33.38
C GLU A 257 -19.42 23.77 34.49
N HIS A 258 -18.17 23.56 34.87
CA HIS A 258 -17.82 22.65 35.95
C HIS A 258 -18.15 23.23 37.32
N ASP A 259 -18.93 22.51 38.12
CA ASP A 259 -19.11 22.83 39.53
C ASP A 259 -17.95 22.29 40.37
N LYS A 260 -17.01 23.20 40.66
CA LYS A 260 -15.81 22.97 41.46
C LYS A 260 -16.14 23.06 42.94
N ILE A 261 -15.84 21.99 43.68
CA ILE A 261 -16.00 21.96 45.14
C ILE A 261 -14.86 22.73 45.80
N SER A 262 -15.17 23.57 46.78
CA SER A 262 -14.14 24.32 47.51
C SER A 262 -13.28 23.39 48.35
N THR A 263 -11.96 23.50 48.19
CA THR A 263 -10.97 22.77 49.00
C THR A 263 -10.89 23.31 50.43
N ALA A 264 -11.34 24.54 50.67
CA ALA A 264 -11.38 25.15 52.00
C ALA A 264 -12.69 24.85 52.75
N ASN A 265 -13.78 24.57 52.02
CA ASN A 265 -15.08 24.25 52.62
C ASN A 265 -15.91 23.36 51.69
N THR A 266 -16.01 22.07 52.03
CA THR A 266 -16.69 21.04 51.23
C THR A 266 -18.22 21.17 51.17
N THR A 267 -18.80 22.19 51.81
CA THR A 267 -20.23 22.53 51.69
C THR A 267 -20.51 23.59 50.63
N GLN A 268 -19.47 24.18 50.04
CA GLN A 268 -19.55 25.21 49.01
C GLN A 268 -18.96 24.75 47.67
N TYR A 269 -19.49 25.31 46.58
CA TYR A 269 -18.99 25.10 45.23
C TYR A 269 -19.12 26.38 44.39
N SER A 270 -18.40 26.42 43.27
CA SER A 270 -18.45 27.50 42.29
C SER A 270 -18.33 26.92 40.88
N THR A 271 -19.04 27.53 39.93
CA THR A 271 -18.92 27.13 38.52
C THR A 271 -17.66 27.72 37.89
N THR A 272 -16.94 26.94 37.10
CA THR A 272 -15.70 27.31 36.40
C THR A 272 -15.68 26.72 34.99
N ASN A 273 -15.05 27.42 34.05
CA ASN A 273 -14.87 26.99 32.66
C ASN A 273 -13.38 26.74 32.39
N TYR A 274 -13.02 25.51 32.04
CA TYR A 274 -11.70 25.14 31.54
C TYR A 274 -11.59 25.27 30.02
N THR A 275 -12.73 25.25 29.32
CA THR A 275 -12.86 25.62 27.91
C THR A 275 -13.94 26.70 27.74
N GLN A 276 -13.87 27.47 26.66
CA GLN A 276 -14.84 28.54 26.38
C GLN A 276 -16.12 28.07 25.71
N LYS A 277 -16.17 26.82 25.22
CA LYS A 277 -17.29 26.30 24.42
C LYS A 277 -17.85 25.02 25.02
N LEU A 278 -19.18 24.90 25.02
CA LEU A 278 -19.88 23.66 25.35
C LEU A 278 -19.58 22.55 24.35
N THR A 279 -19.42 22.88 23.07
CA THR A 279 -19.22 21.92 21.99
C THR A 279 -18.00 22.27 21.16
N THR A 280 -17.18 21.27 20.87
CA THR A 280 -15.99 21.36 20.00
C THR A 280 -16.30 20.97 18.56
N THR A 281 -15.37 21.27 17.66
CA THR A 281 -15.45 20.88 16.25
C THR A 281 -15.16 19.40 16.09
N TYR A 282 -14.13 18.91 16.79
CA TYR A 282 -13.70 17.51 16.75
C TYR A 282 -14.19 16.73 17.97
N TYR A 283 -14.01 15.41 17.94
CA TYR A 283 -14.45 14.47 18.96
C TYR A 283 -13.26 13.95 19.76
N TYR A 284 -13.43 13.77 21.06
CA TYR A 284 -12.34 13.46 21.97
C TYR A 284 -12.64 12.26 22.87
N THR A 285 -11.60 11.50 23.15
CA THR A 285 -11.55 10.57 24.29
C THR A 285 -10.38 10.92 25.18
N VAL A 286 -10.37 10.36 26.39
CA VAL A 286 -9.32 10.61 27.37
C VAL A 286 -8.94 9.31 28.05
N ASP A 287 -7.66 9.16 28.33
CA ASP A 287 -7.17 8.08 29.19
C ASP A 287 -7.26 8.51 30.66
N ASN A 288 -7.12 7.55 31.58
CA ASN A 288 -7.20 7.83 33.02
C ASN A 288 -6.13 8.84 33.49
N ASP A 289 -4.97 8.90 32.82
CA ASP A 289 -3.88 9.83 33.12
C ASP A 289 -4.09 11.25 32.56
N GLY A 290 -5.20 11.50 31.84
CA GLY A 290 -5.51 12.78 31.24
C GLY A 290 -5.00 12.96 29.81
N LYS A 291 -4.41 11.93 29.18
CA LYS A 291 -4.02 11.99 27.78
C LYS A 291 -5.27 12.03 26.87
N VAL A 292 -5.35 13.07 26.04
CA VAL A 292 -6.49 13.31 25.14
C VAL A 292 -6.19 12.74 23.75
N HIS A 293 -7.19 12.10 23.16
CA HIS A 293 -7.16 11.55 21.79
C HIS A 293 -8.22 12.23 20.93
N ALA A 294 -7.88 12.62 19.70
CA ALA A 294 -8.77 13.34 18.78
C ALA A 294 -9.27 12.47 17.61
N PHE A 295 -10.51 12.69 17.22
CA PHE A 295 -11.21 11.98 16.14
C PHE A 295 -12.09 12.95 15.33
N ASP A 296 -12.30 12.66 14.05
CA ASP A 296 -13.22 13.45 13.20
C ASP A 296 -14.69 13.10 13.40
N SER A 297 -14.98 11.99 14.06
CA SER A 297 -16.33 11.45 14.16
C SER A 297 -16.57 10.86 15.56
N PRO A 298 -17.84 10.68 15.96
CA PRO A 298 -18.18 10.05 17.23
C PRO A 298 -17.83 8.54 17.26
N ILE A 299 -17.31 8.00 16.16
CA ILE A 299 -16.85 6.62 16.02
C ILE A 299 -15.33 6.64 15.93
N LYS A 300 -14.64 5.75 16.68
CA LYS A 300 -13.18 5.58 16.66
C LYS A 300 -12.70 4.95 15.35
N THR A 301 -12.85 5.66 14.24
CA THR A 301 -12.45 5.19 12.90
C THR A 301 -11.01 5.52 12.58
N LYS A 302 -10.57 6.74 12.92
CA LYS A 302 -9.21 7.23 12.70
C LYS A 302 -8.84 8.23 13.80
N GLU A 303 -7.85 7.87 14.61
CA GLU A 303 -7.25 8.80 15.56
C GLU A 303 -6.33 9.75 14.82
N TYR A 304 -6.43 11.04 15.13
CA TYR A 304 -5.51 12.04 14.62
C TYR A 304 -4.30 12.18 15.55
N LEU A 305 -3.12 12.20 14.94
CA LEU A 305 -1.90 12.64 15.61
C LEU A 305 -1.93 14.19 15.73
N ALA A 306 -2.88 14.70 16.51
CA ALA A 306 -3.06 16.13 16.78
C ALA A 306 -2.02 16.67 17.78
N SER A 307 -1.08 15.83 18.22
CA SER A 307 -0.07 16.11 19.24
C SER A 307 1.07 17.04 18.81
N SER A 308 1.17 17.39 17.53
CA SER A 308 2.21 18.30 17.01
C SER A 308 1.65 19.32 16.02
N PRO A 309 2.06 20.60 16.06
CA PRO A 309 1.73 21.59 15.03
C PRO A 309 2.39 21.30 13.68
N THR A 310 3.34 20.37 13.66
CA THR A 310 4.05 19.92 12.47
C THR A 310 3.66 18.50 12.08
N LYS A 311 3.89 18.17 10.82
CA LYS A 311 3.84 16.80 10.31
C LYS A 311 5.11 16.49 9.55
N MET A 312 5.46 15.21 9.46
CA MET A 312 6.53 14.74 8.60
C MET A 312 5.97 14.47 7.20
N GLU A 313 6.64 14.99 6.19
CA GLU A 313 6.41 14.65 4.79
C GLU A 313 7.65 13.96 4.22
N LEU A 314 7.44 13.07 3.26
CA LEU A 314 8.52 12.49 2.49
C LEU A 314 8.87 13.43 1.35
N LYS A 315 10.15 13.77 1.24
CA LYS A 315 10.74 14.43 0.09
C LYS A 315 11.56 13.41 -0.68
N ALA A 316 11.29 13.26 -1.98
CA ALA A 316 12.05 12.39 -2.86
C ALA A 316 12.61 13.17 -4.06
N THR A 317 13.87 12.86 -4.40
CA THR A 317 14.53 13.32 -5.62
C THR A 317 14.76 12.12 -6.52
N LEU A 318 14.19 12.16 -7.73
CA LEU A 318 14.12 11.05 -8.67
C LEU A 318 14.86 11.39 -9.98
N ASP A 319 15.48 10.39 -10.59
CA ASP A 319 15.92 10.49 -12.00
C ASP A 319 15.02 9.59 -12.85
N VAL A 320 14.19 10.21 -13.69
CA VAL A 320 13.17 9.54 -14.48
C VAL A 320 13.59 9.49 -15.94
N GLY A 321 13.64 8.28 -16.50
CA GLY A 321 13.89 8.03 -17.92
C GLY A 321 12.62 7.59 -18.63
N ILE A 322 12.40 8.11 -19.83
CA ILE A 322 11.26 7.77 -20.70
C ILE A 322 11.78 7.43 -22.09
N TYR A 323 11.40 6.26 -22.59
CA TYR A 323 11.88 5.74 -23.87
C TYR A 323 10.91 6.06 -25.01
N PHE A 324 11.48 6.63 -26.06
CA PHE A 324 10.86 6.85 -27.36
C PHE A 324 11.72 6.22 -28.46
N SER A 325 11.16 6.13 -29.65
CA SER A 325 11.82 5.90 -30.92
C SER A 325 12.44 7.23 -31.38
N LYS A 326 13.51 7.12 -32.15
CA LYS A 326 14.23 8.26 -32.66
C LYS A 326 13.35 9.08 -33.64
N PRO A 327 13.37 10.42 -33.59
CA PRO A 327 12.75 11.24 -34.63
C PRO A 327 13.33 10.90 -36.00
N LYS A 328 12.48 10.68 -37.00
CA LYS A 328 12.89 10.50 -38.38
C LYS A 328 13.33 11.82 -39.00
#